data_AF-A0A183GML2-F1
#
_entry.id   AF-A0A183GML2-F1
#
_cell.length_a   1.000
_cell.length_b   1.000
_cell.length_c   1.000
_cell.angle_alpha   90.00
_cell.angle_beta   90.00
_cell.angle_gamma   90.00
#
_symmetry.space_group_name_H-M   'P 1'
#
loop_
_entity.id
_entity.type
_entity.pdbx_description
1 polymer ?
#
loop_
_entity_poly.entity_id
_entity_poly.type
_entity_poly.pdbx_seq_one_letter_code
_entity_poly.pdbx_strand_id
1 'polypeptide(L)'
;LLSSEWILIEEPSLNSTENENSELFFDVSRSDHCTNIGCRDFWRPARFGGFLDNKGKTHIAFHSNERVLLDCVTPMVANLFYVLIALCFVIALTSSLSFIMNLLPPPSGFLQWLKRNTIFEMCNMLLTLCVCVIALIAQCEIARVRPDCDVSLGGGVFMVCLAGMVSLRSWRDSARRPDDVLPIVDFERYAM
;
A
#
# COMPACT_ATOMS: atom_id res chain seq x y z
N LEU A 1 -1.35 17.43 -11.00
CA LEU A 1 0.10 17.15 -11.07
C LEU A 1 0.33 15.66 -10.86
N LEU A 2 0.04 14.87 -11.89
CA LEU A 2 0.42 13.48 -12.08
C LEU A 2 0.85 13.46 -13.54
N SER A 3 2.13 13.21 -13.80
CA SER A 3 2.73 13.37 -15.12
C SER A 3 2.05 12.44 -16.13
N SER A 4 1.40 13.05 -17.12
CA SER A 4 0.72 12.41 -18.24
C SER A 4 1.66 12.10 -19.40
N GLU A 5 2.97 11.99 -19.17
CA GLU A 5 3.96 11.76 -20.22
C GLU A 5 4.03 10.29 -20.64
N TRP A 6 3.01 9.88 -21.40
CA TRP A 6 3.20 9.20 -22.68
C TRP A 6 1.92 9.34 -23.51
N ILE A 7 1.63 10.58 -23.90
CA ILE A 7 1.33 10.85 -25.30
C ILE A 7 2.68 11.22 -25.93
N LEU A 8 3.25 10.29 -26.69
CA LEU A 8 4.11 10.57 -27.83
C LEU A 8 4.15 9.27 -28.65
N ILE A 9 3.03 9.02 -29.32
CA ILE A 9 3.06 8.38 -30.62
C ILE A 9 3.64 9.47 -31.53
N GLU A 10 4.92 9.38 -31.87
CA GLU A 10 5.46 10.12 -33.02
C GLU A 10 4.83 9.52 -34.27
N GLU A 11 3.92 10.25 -34.91
CA GLU A 11 3.53 9.98 -36.29
C GLU A 11 4.67 10.39 -37.25
N PRO A 12 4.91 9.62 -38.32
CA PRO A 12 6.02 9.87 -39.22
C PRO A 12 5.70 11.02 -40.18
N SER A 13 6.61 11.98 -40.32
CA SER A 13 6.58 12.91 -41.45
C SER A 13 6.81 12.13 -42.74
N LEU A 14 5.78 12.07 -43.59
CA LEU A 14 5.78 11.53 -44.94
C LEU A 14 7.07 11.88 -45.70
N ASN A 15 7.80 10.87 -46.15
CA ASN A 15 8.42 10.88 -47.49
C ASN A 15 8.73 9.45 -47.95
N SER A 16 7.91 9.03 -48.91
CA SER A 16 8.16 8.10 -50.04
C SER A 16 8.99 6.83 -49.84
N THR A 17 8.33 5.74 -50.25
CA THR A 17 8.81 4.50 -50.88
C THR A 17 9.25 3.32 -50.01
N GLU A 18 8.61 2.19 -50.36
CA GLU A 18 8.93 0.78 -50.07
C GLU A 18 8.38 0.14 -48.77
N ASN A 19 7.33 -0.66 -48.99
CA ASN A 19 7.19 -2.05 -48.56
C ASN A 19 7.65 -2.43 -47.15
N GLU A 20 6.68 -2.60 -46.25
CA GLU A 20 6.23 -3.91 -45.74
C GLU A 20 5.38 -3.65 -44.48
N ASN A 21 4.19 -4.25 -44.47
CA ASN A 21 3.23 -4.41 -43.38
C ASN A 21 3.82 -4.33 -41.96
N SER A 22 4.06 -3.12 -41.46
CA SER A 22 4.39 -2.89 -40.06
C SER A 22 3.20 -2.19 -39.41
N GLU A 23 2.07 -2.89 -39.37
CA GLU A 23 1.11 -2.66 -38.29
C GLU A 23 1.92 -2.83 -37.01
N LEU A 24 2.04 -1.76 -36.23
CA LEU A 24 2.75 -1.75 -34.97
C LEU A 24 1.91 -2.53 -33.94
N PHE A 25 1.89 -3.85 -34.13
CA PHE A 25 1.34 -4.83 -33.22
C PHE A 25 2.17 -4.72 -31.95
N PHE A 26 1.69 -3.94 -30.99
CA PHE A 26 2.19 -4.07 -29.63
C PHE A 26 1.97 -5.53 -29.26
N ASP A 27 3.05 -6.27 -29.08
CA ASP A 27 3.03 -7.73 -29.01
C ASP A 27 2.29 -8.17 -27.73
N VAL A 28 0.96 -8.28 -27.84
CA VAL A 28 0.05 -8.86 -26.83
C VAL A 28 0.50 -10.28 -26.47
N SER A 29 1.36 -10.91 -27.28
CA SER A 29 2.00 -12.19 -27.00
C SER A 29 2.87 -12.20 -25.74
N ARG A 30 3.28 -11.02 -25.22
CA ARG A 30 4.06 -10.88 -23.98
C ARG A 30 3.23 -10.42 -22.77
N SER A 31 1.91 -10.30 -22.91
CA SER A 31 1.04 -10.02 -21.76
C SER A 31 0.92 -11.29 -20.92
N ASP A 32 1.52 -11.28 -19.73
CA ASP A 32 1.38 -12.40 -18.81
C ASP A 32 -0.06 -12.49 -18.31
N HIS A 33 -0.58 -13.72 -18.21
CA HIS A 33 -1.83 -13.97 -17.50
C HIS A 33 -1.72 -13.43 -16.10
N CYS A 34 -2.74 -12.69 -15.69
CA CYS A 34 -2.71 -11.88 -14.49
C CYS A 34 -2.85 -12.71 -13.21
N THR A 35 -1.79 -13.41 -12.90
CA THR A 35 -1.67 -14.37 -11.81
C THR A 35 -0.64 -13.85 -10.83
N ASN A 36 -0.90 -14.06 -9.53
CA ASN A 36 0.03 -13.73 -8.44
C ASN A 36 0.47 -12.25 -8.38
N ILE A 37 -0.46 -11.31 -8.57
CA ILE A 37 -0.20 -9.88 -8.36
C ILE A 37 -0.09 -9.61 -6.86
N GLY A 38 1.03 -9.04 -6.42
CA GLY A 38 1.25 -8.76 -5.00
C GLY A 38 1.97 -7.44 -4.74
N CYS A 39 2.19 -7.12 -3.46
CA CYS A 39 2.85 -5.87 -3.06
C CYS A 39 4.25 -5.67 -3.66
N ARG A 40 4.93 -6.76 -4.06
CA ARG A 40 6.23 -6.73 -4.74
C ARG A 40 6.15 -6.00 -6.09
N ASP A 41 5.04 -6.14 -6.82
CA ASP A 41 4.83 -5.47 -8.10
C ASP A 41 4.65 -3.96 -7.95
N PHE A 42 4.27 -3.51 -6.76
CA PHE A 42 4.06 -2.11 -6.41
C PHE A 42 5.26 -1.48 -5.69
N TRP A 43 6.42 -2.15 -5.63
CA TRP A 43 7.61 -1.59 -4.98
C TRP A 43 8.22 -0.42 -5.77
N ARG A 44 8.00 -0.38 -7.09
CA ARG A 44 8.44 0.72 -7.97
C ARG A 44 7.26 1.56 -8.44
N PRO A 45 7.49 2.79 -8.91
CA PRO A 45 6.43 3.63 -9.46
C PRO A 45 5.72 2.93 -10.63
N ALA A 46 4.40 2.81 -10.51
CA ALA A 46 3.52 2.22 -11.49
C ALA A 46 3.54 3.06 -12.77
N ARG A 47 3.69 2.38 -13.91
CA ARG A 47 3.58 3.00 -15.23
C ARG A 47 2.33 2.45 -15.90
N PHE A 48 1.37 3.33 -16.16
CA PHE A 48 0.11 2.99 -16.81
C PHE A 48 0.10 3.52 -18.24
N GLY A 49 -0.02 2.65 -19.23
CA GLY A 49 -0.28 3.00 -20.62
C GLY A 49 -1.70 2.64 -21.01
N GLY A 50 -2.27 3.32 -22.01
CA GLY A 50 -3.56 2.98 -22.58
C GLY A 50 -3.44 2.81 -24.10
N PHE A 51 -4.10 1.82 -24.67
CA PHE A 51 -4.21 1.65 -26.12
C PHE A 51 -5.61 1.20 -26.52
N LEU A 52 -5.98 1.44 -27.78
CA LEU A 52 -7.23 0.98 -28.36
C LEU A 52 -6.98 -0.31 -29.16
N ASP A 53 -7.75 -1.35 -28.88
CA ASP A 53 -7.80 -2.56 -29.72
C ASP A 53 -8.47 -2.25 -31.07
N ASN A 54 -8.26 -3.12 -32.06
CA ASN A 54 -8.85 -3.07 -33.40
C ASN A 54 -10.40 -3.05 -33.38
N LYS A 55 -11.00 -3.40 -32.24
CA LYS A 55 -12.46 -3.34 -31.98
C LYS A 55 -12.92 -2.03 -31.34
N GLY A 56 -12.05 -1.03 -31.21
CA GLY A 56 -12.33 0.25 -30.56
C GLY A 56 -12.48 0.16 -29.03
N LYS A 57 -12.02 -0.93 -28.40
CA LYS A 57 -12.05 -1.11 -26.95
C LYS A 57 -10.76 -0.55 -26.34
N THR A 58 -10.87 0.28 -25.33
CA THR A 58 -9.71 0.82 -24.58
C THR A 58 -9.20 -0.20 -23.59
N HIS A 59 -7.90 -0.49 -23.64
CA HIS A 59 -7.19 -1.37 -22.72
C HIS A 59 -6.17 -0.58 -21.90
N ILE A 60 -6.05 -0.91 -20.61
CA ILE A 60 -5.06 -0.31 -19.70
C ILE A 60 -3.94 -1.32 -19.48
N ALA A 61 -2.73 -0.96 -19.88
CA ALA A 61 -1.52 -1.74 -19.64
C ALA A 61 -0.79 -1.19 -18.40
N PHE A 62 -0.49 -2.09 -17.46
CA PHE A 62 0.34 -1.80 -16.30
C PHE A 62 1.70 -2.47 -16.48
N HIS A 63 2.78 -1.68 -16.39
CA HIS A 63 4.14 -2.20 -16.53
C HIS A 63 4.80 -2.39 -15.15
N SER A 64 4.96 -3.65 -14.74
CA SER A 64 5.87 -4.08 -13.66
C SER A 64 7.22 -4.49 -14.28
N ASN A 65 8.34 -4.36 -13.55
CA ASN A 65 9.73 -4.47 -14.08
C ASN A 65 9.95 -5.50 -15.21
N GLU A 66 9.37 -6.70 -15.09
CA GLU A 66 9.55 -7.80 -16.04
C GLU A 66 8.24 -8.27 -16.70
N ARG A 67 7.10 -7.66 -16.35
CA ARG A 67 5.77 -8.12 -16.76
C ARG A 67 4.85 -6.97 -17.10
N VAL A 68 4.15 -7.10 -18.22
CA VAL A 68 3.06 -6.19 -18.60
C VAL A 68 1.74 -6.88 -18.27
N LEU A 69 0.99 -6.30 -17.34
CA LEU A 69 -0.32 -6.76 -16.90
C LEU A 69 -1.40 -5.95 -17.62
N LEU A 70 -2.32 -6.61 -18.31
CA LEU A 70 -3.27 -5.98 -19.24
C LEU A 70 -4.69 -6.06 -18.65
N ASP A 71 -5.36 -4.92 -18.47
CA ASP A 71 -6.70 -4.78 -17.83
C ASP A 71 -6.83 -5.37 -16.42
N CYS A 72 -5.70 -5.50 -15.75
CA CYS A 72 -5.59 -6.32 -14.56
C CYS A 72 -5.42 -5.54 -13.26
N VAL A 73 -4.97 -4.30 -13.37
CA VAL A 73 -4.68 -3.40 -12.25
C VAL A 73 -5.19 -2.02 -12.65
N THR A 74 -6.07 -1.44 -11.84
CA THR A 74 -6.51 -0.06 -12.03
C THR A 74 -5.57 0.90 -11.29
N PRO A 75 -5.49 2.18 -11.71
CA PRO A 75 -4.75 3.21 -10.98
C PRO A 75 -5.20 3.33 -9.52
N MET A 76 -6.49 3.10 -9.25
CA MET A 76 -7.05 3.09 -7.90
C MET A 76 -6.46 1.96 -7.06
N VAL A 77 -6.42 0.73 -7.59
CA VAL A 77 -5.84 -0.43 -6.90
C VAL A 77 -4.35 -0.18 -6.59
N ALA A 78 -3.58 0.36 -7.54
CA ALA A 78 -2.18 0.67 -7.29
C ALA A 78 -1.99 1.71 -6.18
N ASN A 79 -2.80 2.78 -6.16
CA ASN A 79 -2.77 3.77 -5.08
C ASN A 79 -3.06 3.15 -3.71
N LEU A 80 -4.04 2.24 -3.63
CA LEU A 80 -4.34 1.52 -2.38
C LEU A 80 -3.13 0.69 -1.92
N PHE A 81 -2.44 -0.01 -2.83
CA PHE A 81 -1.22 -0.76 -2.50
C PHE A 81 -0.08 0.15 -2.01
N TYR A 82 0.13 1.32 -2.62
CA TYR A 82 1.13 2.28 -2.12
C TYR A 82 0.82 2.77 -0.70
N VAL A 83 -0.45 3.08 -0.43
CA VAL A 83 -0.89 3.49 0.91
C VAL A 83 -0.70 2.35 1.92
N LEU A 84 -1.03 1.11 1.56
CA LEU A 84 -0.81 -0.06 2.41
C LEU A 84 0.68 -0.24 2.75
N ILE A 85 1.56 -0.13 1.75
CA ILE A 85 3.01 -0.23 1.96
C ILE A 85 3.50 0.88 2.90
N ALA A 86 3.07 2.12 2.68
CA ALA A 86 3.45 3.26 3.53
C ALA A 86 2.98 3.08 4.98
N LEU A 87 1.73 2.65 5.19
CA LEU A 87 1.20 2.39 6.53
C LEU A 87 1.95 1.26 7.25
N CYS A 88 2.32 0.19 6.54
CA CYS A 88 3.15 -0.88 7.10
C CYS A 88 4.51 -0.35 7.58
N PHE A 89 5.16 0.56 6.86
CA PHE A 89 6.40 1.20 7.32
C PHE A 89 6.18 2.03 8.58
N VAL A 90 5.10 2.82 8.63
CA VAL A 90 4.76 3.61 9.82
C VAL A 90 4.56 2.69 11.03
N ILE A 91 3.77 1.62 10.89
CA ILE A 91 3.53 0.63 11.94
C ILE A 91 4.84 0.01 12.43
N ALA A 92 5.75 -0.36 11.52
CA ALA A 92 7.04 -0.93 11.88
C ALA A 92 7.90 0.08 12.67
N LEU A 93 7.95 1.34 12.24
CA LEU A 93 8.68 2.39 12.92
C LEU A 93 8.10 2.68 14.31
N THR A 94 6.80 2.91 14.42
CA THR A 94 6.14 3.19 15.71
C THR A 94 6.22 2.00 16.67
N SER A 95 6.12 0.77 16.18
CA SER A 95 6.34 -0.45 16.97
C SER A 95 7.78 -0.56 17.46
N SER A 96 8.77 -0.24 16.62
CA SER A 96 10.18 -0.23 17.04
C SER A 96 10.48 0.82 18.11
N LEU A 97 9.88 2.02 18.00
CA LEU A 97 9.99 3.07 19.01
C LEU A 97 9.35 2.64 20.33
N SER A 98 8.15 2.03 20.29
CA SER A 98 7.50 1.48 21.48
C SER A 98 8.39 0.43 22.17
N PHE A 99 8.99 -0.48 21.38
CA PHE A 99 9.92 -1.48 21.89
C PHE A 99 11.15 -0.86 22.57
N ILE A 100 11.79 0.14 21.93
CA ILE A 100 12.94 0.85 22.48
C ILE A 100 12.58 1.53 23.81
N MET A 101 11.42 2.19 23.88
CA MET A 101 10.94 2.84 25.10
C MET A 101 10.60 1.85 26.22
N ASN A 102 10.24 0.62 25.86
CA ASN A 102 10.05 -0.48 26.82
C ASN A 102 11.38 -1.02 27.35
N LEU A 103 12.41 -1.12 26.50
CA LEU A 103 13.74 -1.60 26.88
C LEU A 103 14.53 -0.58 27.71
N LEU A 104 14.51 0.69 27.28
CA LEU A 104 15.22 1.80 27.93
C LEU A 104 14.18 2.81 28.43
N PRO A 105 13.60 2.59 29.63
CA PRO A 105 12.63 3.51 30.19
C PRO A 105 13.27 4.90 30.36
N PRO A 106 12.75 5.94 29.69
CA PRO A 106 13.26 7.29 29.86
C PRO A 106 13.01 7.76 31.30
N PRO A 107 13.98 8.44 31.94
CA PRO A 107 13.92 8.79 33.36
C PRO A 107 12.88 9.87 33.70
N SER A 108 12.61 10.80 32.76
CA SER A 108 11.59 11.85 32.89
C SER A 108 11.26 12.49 31.53
N GLY A 109 10.15 13.22 31.44
CA GLY A 109 9.79 14.03 30.27
C GLY A 109 8.69 13.44 29.38
N PHE A 110 8.47 14.07 28.22
CA PHE A 110 7.42 13.72 27.25
C PHE A 110 7.44 12.24 26.81
N LEU A 111 8.62 11.63 26.63
CA LEU A 111 8.72 10.22 26.25
C LEU A 111 8.22 9.29 27.36
N GLN A 112 8.44 9.63 28.62
CA GLN A 112 7.90 8.85 29.74
C GLN A 112 6.37 8.94 29.78
N TRP A 113 5.82 10.13 29.54
CA TRP A 113 4.37 10.33 29.44
C TRP A 113 3.76 9.54 28.28
N LEU A 114 4.39 9.53 27.10
CA LEU A 114 3.95 8.74 25.94
C LEU A 114 3.91 7.24 26.25
N LYS A 115 4.96 6.72 26.91
CA LYS A 115 5.03 5.32 27.36
C LYS A 115 3.90 5.02 28.33
N ARG A 116 3.75 5.87 29.34
CA ARG A 116 2.82 5.70 30.45
C ARG A 116 1.36 5.69 30.00
N ASN A 117 1.03 6.48 28.97
CA ASN A 117 -0.28 6.49 28.34
C ASN A 117 -0.46 5.46 27.22
N THR A 118 0.55 4.63 26.93
CA THR A 118 0.51 3.60 25.87
C THR A 118 0.09 4.14 24.49
N ILE A 119 0.45 5.39 24.18
CA ILE A 119 -0.04 6.10 22.99
C ILE A 119 0.44 5.41 21.70
N PHE A 120 1.67 4.90 21.69
CA PHE A 120 2.18 4.15 20.54
C PHE A 120 1.40 2.86 20.29
N GLU A 121 1.00 2.13 21.34
CA GLU A 121 0.20 0.91 21.19
C GLU A 121 -1.21 1.22 20.66
N MET A 122 -1.84 2.30 21.16
CA MET A 122 -3.12 2.78 20.64
C MET A 122 -3.02 3.19 19.16
N CYS A 123 -1.95 3.90 18.80
CA CYS A 123 -1.70 4.31 17.43
C CYS A 123 -1.47 3.09 16.51
N ASN A 124 -0.68 2.10 16.94
CA ASN A 124 -0.44 0.87 16.19
C ASN A 124 -1.72 0.07 15.95
N MET A 125 -2.59 -0.02 16.96
CA MET A 125 -3.90 -0.66 16.81
C MET A 125 -4.79 0.06 15.79
N LEU A 126 -4.87 1.39 15.85
CA LEU A 126 -5.66 2.18 14.91
C LEU A 126 -5.11 2.05 13.48
N LEU A 127 -3.80 2.16 13.30
CA LEU A 127 -3.14 1.99 12.00
C LEU A 127 -3.34 0.58 11.44
N THR A 128 -3.26 -0.45 12.29
CA THR A 128 -3.54 -1.84 11.90
C THR A 128 -4.99 -1.98 11.40
N LEU A 129 -5.96 -1.39 12.09
CA LEU A 129 -7.35 -1.39 11.64
C LEU A 129 -7.53 -0.67 10.30
N CYS A 130 -6.88 0.47 10.11
CA CYS A 130 -6.87 1.18 8.83
C CYS A 130 -6.28 0.32 7.71
N VAL A 131 -5.17 -0.38 7.95
CA VAL A 131 -4.57 -1.31 6.97
C VAL A 131 -5.55 -2.42 6.61
N CYS A 132 -6.23 -3.03 7.58
CA CYS A 132 -7.24 -4.05 7.32
C CYS A 132 -8.40 -3.52 6.47
N VAL A 133 -8.92 -2.33 6.77
CA VAL A 133 -9.99 -1.70 5.99
C VAL A 133 -9.54 -1.43 4.56
N ILE A 134 -8.36 -0.86 4.37
CA ILE A 134 -7.82 -0.57 3.03
C ILE A 134 -7.56 -1.87 2.25
N ALA A 135 -7.10 -2.93 2.91
CA ALA A 135 -6.91 -4.24 2.29
C ALA A 135 -8.24 -4.84 1.82
N LEU A 136 -9.32 -4.70 2.60
CA LEU A 136 -10.67 -5.12 2.18
C LEU A 136 -11.18 -4.31 1.00
N ILE A 137 -10.98 -2.98 1.01
CA ILE A 137 -11.35 -2.11 -0.12
C ILE A 137 -10.57 -2.54 -1.38
N ALA A 138 -9.26 -2.78 -1.27
CA ALA A 138 -8.45 -3.25 -2.38
C ALA A 138 -8.95 -4.60 -2.92
N GLN A 139 -9.35 -5.53 -2.04
CA GLN A 139 -9.95 -6.81 -2.43
C GLN A 139 -11.27 -6.61 -3.18
N CYS A 140 -12.15 -5.71 -2.72
CA CYS A 140 -13.40 -5.40 -3.39
C CYS A 140 -13.18 -4.78 -4.78
N GLU A 141 -12.23 -3.85 -4.91
CA GLU A 141 -11.90 -3.24 -6.19
C GLU A 141 -11.35 -4.26 -7.19
N ILE A 142 -10.49 -5.18 -6.73
CA ILE A 142 -9.95 -6.25 -7.59
C ILE A 142 -11.05 -7.23 -8.00
N ALA A 143 -11.93 -7.64 -7.06
CA ALA A 143 -13.05 -8.53 -7.34
C ALA A 143 -14.05 -7.92 -8.33
N ARG A 144 -14.23 -6.59 -8.30
CA ARG A 144 -15.05 -5.87 -9.28
C ARG A 144 -14.45 -5.91 -10.69
N VAL A 145 -13.14 -5.78 -10.79
CA VAL A 145 -12.42 -5.83 -12.08
C VAL A 145 -12.36 -7.26 -12.61
N ARG A 146 -12.28 -8.28 -11.72
CA ARG A 146 -12.22 -9.70 -12.08
C ARG A 146 -13.16 -10.57 -11.25
N PRO A 147 -14.41 -10.72 -11.68
CA PRO A 147 -15.38 -11.55 -10.96
C PRO A 147 -15.06 -13.05 -11.04
N ASP A 148 -14.35 -13.50 -12.08
CA ASP A 148 -14.08 -14.93 -12.32
C ASP A 148 -12.77 -15.44 -11.68
N CYS A 149 -12.09 -14.62 -10.88
CA CYS A 149 -10.80 -14.96 -10.25
C CYS A 149 -10.92 -14.99 -8.73
N ASP A 150 -10.32 -16.00 -8.09
CA ASP A 150 -10.22 -16.06 -6.64
C ASP A 150 -9.22 -15.01 -6.11
N VAL A 151 -9.75 -14.00 -5.42
CA VAL A 151 -8.93 -12.97 -4.77
C VAL A 151 -8.61 -13.42 -3.34
N SER A 152 -7.38 -13.89 -3.13
CA SER A 152 -6.90 -14.32 -1.81
C SER A 152 -6.08 -13.24 -1.11
N LEU A 153 -6.35 -13.03 0.19
CA LEU A 153 -5.56 -12.15 1.05
C LEU A 153 -4.21 -12.81 1.35
N GLY A 154 -3.12 -12.12 0.99
CA GLY A 154 -1.77 -12.62 1.22
C GLY A 154 -1.39 -12.72 2.70
N GLY A 155 -0.36 -13.53 2.98
CA GLY A 155 0.21 -13.73 4.33
C GLY A 155 0.58 -12.44 5.08
N GLY A 156 0.89 -11.36 4.35
CA GLY A 156 1.21 -10.06 4.94
C GLY A 156 0.08 -9.47 5.78
N VAL A 157 -1.18 -9.64 5.36
CA VAL A 157 -2.34 -9.14 6.13
C VAL A 157 -2.47 -9.88 7.46
N PHE A 158 -2.21 -11.19 7.47
CA PHE A 158 -2.19 -11.97 8.70
C PHE A 158 -1.09 -11.48 9.65
N MET A 159 0.11 -11.18 9.14
CA MET A 159 1.20 -10.63 9.96
C MET A 159 0.85 -9.28 10.59
N VAL A 160 0.17 -8.40 9.84
CA VAL A 160 -0.31 -7.11 10.35
C VAL A 160 -1.38 -7.31 11.42
N CYS A 161 -2.34 -8.22 11.21
CA CYS A 161 -3.35 -8.56 12.22
C CYS A 161 -2.72 -9.12 13.51
N LEU A 162 -1.70 -9.98 13.40
CA LEU A 162 -0.95 -10.49 14.55
C LEU A 162 -0.28 -9.34 15.32
N ALA A 163 0.34 -8.39 14.62
CA ALA A 163 0.94 -7.21 15.26
C ALA A 163 -0.10 -6.39 16.02
N GLY A 164 -1.26 -6.11 15.41
CA GLY A 164 -2.36 -5.40 16.09
C GLY A 164 -2.88 -6.12 17.33
N MET A 165 -2.99 -7.46 17.29
CA MET A 165 -3.40 -8.24 18.47
C MET A 165 -2.37 -8.18 19.60
N VAL A 166 -1.08 -8.14 19.29
CA VAL A 166 -0.02 -7.97 20.30
C VAL A 166 -0.10 -6.59 20.95
N SER A 167 -0.28 -5.53 20.16
CA SER A 167 -0.50 -4.17 20.68
C SER A 167 -1.74 -4.08 21.56
N LEU A 168 -2.84 -4.74 21.19
CA LEU A 168 -4.05 -4.80 22.01
C LEU A 168 -3.83 -5.49 23.36
N ARG A 169 -3.05 -6.58 23.38
CA ARG A 169 -2.70 -7.27 24.63
C ARG A 169 -1.84 -6.37 25.51
N SER A 170 -0.83 -5.72 24.95
CA SER A 170 0.06 -4.80 25.66
C SER A 170 -0.71 -3.61 26.27
N TRP A 171 -1.60 -3.00 25.49
CA TRP A 171 -2.49 -1.94 25.96
C TRP A 171 -3.40 -2.43 27.09
N ARG A 172 -4.06 -3.59 26.92
CA ARG A 172 -4.99 -4.13 27.92
C ARG A 172 -4.28 -4.45 29.25
N ASP A 173 -3.07 -4.98 29.18
CA ASP A 173 -2.28 -5.29 30.38
C ASP A 173 -1.83 -4.01 31.11
N SER A 174 -1.58 -2.93 30.37
CA SER A 174 -1.29 -1.61 30.94
C SER A 174 -2.55 -0.93 31.51
N ALA A 175 -3.70 -1.03 30.83
CA ALA A 175 -4.98 -0.48 31.29
C ALA A 175 -5.49 -1.13 32.59
N ARG A 176 -5.08 -2.37 32.87
CA ARG A 176 -5.37 -3.07 34.14
C ARG A 176 -4.57 -2.53 35.33
N ARG A 177 -3.59 -1.64 35.11
CA ARG A 177 -2.83 -0.94 36.15
C ARG A 177 -3.21 0.55 36.12
N PRO A 178 -4.40 0.92 36.63
CA PRO A 178 -4.91 2.30 36.53
C PRO A 178 -4.03 3.32 37.27
N ASP A 179 -3.25 2.90 38.27
CA ASP A 179 -2.28 3.76 38.98
C ASP A 179 -1.13 4.24 38.06
N ASP A 180 -0.94 3.55 36.93
CA ASP A 180 0.08 3.88 35.95
C ASP A 180 -0.43 4.82 34.85
N VAL A 181 -1.70 5.27 34.80
CA VAL A 181 -2.16 6.18 33.72
C VAL A 181 -2.27 7.62 34.23
N LEU A 182 -1.45 8.54 33.70
CA LEU A 182 -1.52 9.97 34.06
C LEU A 182 -2.55 10.70 33.20
N PRO A 183 -3.40 11.57 33.78
CA PRO A 183 -4.35 12.36 33.00
C PRO A 183 -3.63 13.30 32.01
N ILE A 184 -4.28 13.54 30.86
CA ILE A 184 -3.81 14.44 29.79
C ILE A 184 -3.50 15.86 30.30
N VAL A 185 -4.08 16.28 31.43
CA VAL A 185 -3.87 17.59 32.05
C VAL A 185 -2.41 17.81 32.51
N ASP A 186 -1.65 16.75 32.81
CA ASP A 186 -0.23 16.86 33.18
C ASP A 186 0.70 17.03 31.95
N PHE A 187 0.17 16.98 30.71
CA PHE A 187 0.98 17.17 29.50
C PHE A 187 1.73 18.50 29.48
N GLU A 188 1.10 19.57 29.95
CA GLU A 188 1.71 20.91 30.01
C GLU A 188 2.94 20.96 30.93
N ARG A 189 3.01 20.08 31.94
CA ARG A 189 4.19 19.99 32.84
C ARG A 189 5.40 19.28 32.21
N TYR A 190 5.21 18.54 31.12
CA TYR A 190 6.29 17.82 30.43
C TYR A 190 6.78 18.51 29.16
N ALA A 191 6.09 19.56 28.70
CA ALA A 191 6.42 20.34 27.51
C ALA A 191 7.17 21.67 27.81
N MET A 192 7.18 22.11 29.07
CA MET A 192 8.06 23.17 29.62
C MET A 192 9.31 22.56 30.24
#